data_AF-A0A6N9ANV7-F1
#
_entry.id   AF-A0A6N9ANV7-F1
#
_cell.length_a   1.000
_cell.length_b   1.000
_cell.length_c   1.000
_cell.angle_alpha   90.00
_cell.angle_beta   90.00
_cell.angle_gamma   90.00
#
_symmetry.space_group_name_H-M   'P 1'
#
loop_
_entity.id
_entity.type
_entity.pdbx_description
1 polymer ?
#
loop_
_entity_poly.entity_id
_entity_poly.type
_entity_poly.pdbx_seq_one_letter_code
_entity_poly.pdbx_strand_id
1 'polypeptide(L)'
;MIGLNSPEFTRAVTSKWDGERGPDGRPVVPDSILKRMEKVTIEEAWGVIGGKGYNYQFSGDWQILHPDRTLVGRAVTGVYVPTRPDLETAVQADGAEHGCIGGQNSWVIDTLEPNDVIVIDLFGKVKFGTFAGDNLGNSIYAKTGTGMVIDGGIRDLQRLYEIPMVSYIRGVDPTAIADVTLLGINVPVRIGLEATCVPGDVVLGTREGVIFIPPHLAEQVVIESEETRMRDAWGHQQLREGTYTPGEIDREWTPEMTAEFEVWRQQQTADDP
;
A
#
# COMPACT_ATOMS: atom_id res chain seq x y z
N MET A 1 25.53 1.27 17.76
CA MET A 1 24.36 2.19 17.70
C MET A 1 23.44 1.61 16.65
N ILE A 2 22.16 1.35 16.95
CA ILE A 2 21.21 0.88 15.94
C ILE A 2 20.88 2.11 15.08
N GLY A 3 21.34 2.14 13.83
CA GLY A 3 20.92 3.16 12.88
C GLY A 3 19.47 2.91 12.50
N LEU A 4 18.53 3.72 13.00
CA LEU A 4 17.09 3.54 12.78
C LEU A 4 16.64 3.88 11.34
N ASN A 5 17.58 4.31 10.50
CA ASN A 5 17.42 4.58 9.08
C ASN A 5 18.52 3.82 8.32
N SER A 6 18.48 2.48 8.39
CA SER A 6 19.47 1.61 7.74
C SER A 6 18.84 0.30 7.27
N PRO A 7 19.44 -0.36 6.26
CA PRO A 7 19.02 -1.69 5.81
C PRO A 7 18.95 -2.73 6.94
N GLU A 8 19.86 -2.65 7.92
CA GLU A 8 19.88 -3.54 9.08
C GLU A 8 18.65 -3.33 9.97
N PHE A 9 18.22 -2.08 10.17
CA PHE A 9 17.01 -1.80 10.91
C PHE A 9 15.76 -2.30 10.16
N THR A 10 15.68 -2.07 8.85
CA THR A 10 14.60 -2.62 8.00
C THR A 10 14.52 -4.14 8.13
N ARG A 11 15.65 -4.85 8.10
CA ARG A 11 15.71 -6.31 8.33
C ARG A 11 15.26 -6.69 9.73
N ALA A 12 15.58 -5.91 10.75
CA ALA A 12 15.18 -6.18 12.13
C ALA A 12 13.65 -6.05 12.32
N VAL A 13 13.04 -4.97 11.82
CA VAL A 13 11.59 -4.75 11.97
C VAL A 13 10.75 -5.66 11.06
N THR A 14 11.33 -6.14 9.96
CA THR A 14 10.72 -7.14 9.06
C THR A 14 11.33 -8.54 9.25
N SER A 15 11.85 -8.86 10.43
CA SER A 15 12.61 -10.10 10.69
C SER A 15 11.84 -11.40 10.48
N LYS A 16 10.51 -11.34 10.48
CA LYS A 16 9.65 -12.50 10.16
C LYS A 16 9.64 -12.85 8.67
N TRP A 17 10.14 -11.98 7.79
CA TRP A 17 10.28 -12.26 6.37
C TRP A 17 11.55 -13.06 6.09
N ASP A 18 11.40 -14.23 5.49
CA ASP A 18 12.44 -15.19 5.14
C ASP A 18 12.74 -15.27 3.63
N GLY A 19 11.98 -14.57 2.80
CA GLY A 19 12.17 -14.49 1.34
C GLY A 19 13.27 -13.53 0.89
N GLU A 20 13.30 -13.24 -0.42
CA GLU A 20 14.26 -12.35 -1.05
C GLU A 20 14.17 -10.91 -0.50
N ARG A 21 15.31 -10.20 -0.50
CA ARG A 21 15.41 -8.82 -0.03
C ARG A 21 16.24 -7.97 -0.99
N GLY A 22 15.83 -6.71 -1.14
CA GLY A 22 16.59 -5.72 -1.87
C GLY A 22 17.88 -5.29 -1.16
N PRO A 23 18.74 -4.51 -1.85
CA PRO A 23 19.96 -3.97 -1.25
C PRO A 23 19.68 -3.04 -0.06
N ASP A 24 18.54 -2.37 -0.07
CA ASP A 24 18.04 -1.50 1.00
C ASP A 24 17.43 -2.28 2.20
N GLY A 25 17.47 -3.61 2.16
CA GLY A 25 16.97 -4.49 3.22
C GLY A 25 15.47 -4.76 3.17
N ARG A 26 14.71 -4.09 2.28
CA ARG A 26 13.26 -4.30 2.13
C ARG A 26 12.95 -5.74 1.68
N PRO A 27 11.88 -6.35 2.22
CA PRO A 27 11.28 -7.56 1.67
C PRO A 27 10.85 -7.40 0.21
N VAL A 28 11.16 -8.40 -0.63
CA VAL A 28 10.71 -8.47 -2.03
C VAL A 28 9.60 -9.51 -2.13
N VAL A 29 8.36 -9.08 -1.89
CA VAL A 29 7.18 -9.95 -2.05
C VAL A 29 7.01 -10.33 -3.54
N PRO A 30 6.85 -11.61 -3.91
CA PRO A 30 6.78 -12.02 -5.31
C PRO A 30 5.66 -11.33 -6.11
N ASP A 31 5.93 -11.03 -7.38
CA ASP A 31 4.96 -10.40 -8.30
C ASP A 31 3.67 -11.24 -8.43
N SER A 32 3.76 -12.57 -8.33
CA SER A 32 2.59 -13.46 -8.36
C SER A 32 1.64 -13.24 -7.17
N ILE A 33 2.19 -12.93 -5.99
CA ILE A 33 1.40 -12.60 -4.80
C ILE A 33 0.80 -11.21 -4.96
N LEU A 34 1.56 -10.22 -5.44
CA LEU A 34 1.03 -8.89 -5.72
C LEU A 34 -0.11 -8.94 -6.74
N LYS A 35 0.02 -9.75 -7.80
CA LYS A 35 -1.02 -9.90 -8.81
C LYS A 35 -2.31 -10.49 -8.24
N ARG A 36 -2.21 -11.50 -7.37
CA ARG A 36 -3.37 -12.09 -6.69
C ARG A 36 -3.97 -11.13 -5.65
N MET A 37 -3.14 -10.31 -5.01
CA MET A 37 -3.56 -9.29 -4.04
C MET A 37 -4.51 -8.24 -4.66
N GLU A 38 -4.46 -7.99 -5.98
CA GLU A 38 -5.37 -7.07 -6.66
C GLU A 38 -6.87 -7.43 -6.49
N LYS A 39 -7.18 -8.70 -6.21
CA LYS A 39 -8.54 -9.22 -6.00
C LYS A 39 -8.97 -9.23 -4.53
N VAL A 40 -8.08 -8.86 -3.62
CA VAL A 40 -8.33 -8.88 -2.17
C VAL A 40 -9.07 -7.61 -1.75
N THR A 41 -10.08 -7.75 -0.90
CA THR A 41 -10.80 -6.62 -0.28
C THR A 41 -10.08 -6.14 0.99
N ILE A 42 -10.38 -4.91 1.44
CA ILE A 42 -9.78 -4.37 2.67
C ILE A 42 -10.20 -5.21 3.87
N GLU A 43 -11.45 -5.66 3.95
CA GLU A 43 -12.00 -6.46 5.03
C GLU A 43 -11.35 -7.84 5.13
N GLU A 44 -11.11 -8.51 3.99
CA GLU A 44 -10.41 -9.79 3.97
C GLU A 44 -8.97 -9.63 4.47
N ALA A 45 -8.24 -8.64 3.96
CA ALA A 45 -6.88 -8.35 4.42
C ALA A 45 -6.85 -8.00 5.91
N TRP A 46 -7.78 -7.15 6.36
CA TRP A 46 -7.94 -6.75 7.75
C TRP A 46 -8.24 -7.94 8.67
N GLY A 47 -9.13 -8.85 8.26
CA GLY A 47 -9.47 -10.05 9.03
C GLY A 47 -8.25 -10.92 9.31
N VAL A 48 -7.43 -11.16 8.28
CA VAL A 48 -6.21 -11.98 8.43
C VAL A 48 -5.19 -11.30 9.35
N ILE A 49 -4.81 -10.05 9.06
CA ILE A 49 -3.72 -9.40 9.80
C ILE A 49 -4.16 -8.98 11.21
N GLY A 50 -5.41 -8.55 11.38
CA GLY A 50 -6.03 -8.22 12.68
C GLY A 50 -6.08 -9.45 13.58
N GLY A 51 -6.40 -10.63 13.03
CA GLY A 51 -6.30 -11.91 13.75
C GLY A 51 -4.89 -12.27 14.23
N LYS A 52 -3.85 -11.61 13.69
CA LYS A 52 -2.45 -11.74 14.14
C LYS A 52 -1.98 -10.56 15.02
N GLY A 53 -2.88 -9.66 15.40
CA GLY A 53 -2.61 -8.53 16.29
C GLY A 53 -2.19 -7.23 15.57
N TYR A 54 -2.28 -7.18 14.24
CA TYR A 54 -2.02 -5.98 13.45
C TYR A 54 -3.30 -5.13 13.35
N ASN A 55 -3.54 -4.29 14.36
CA ASN A 55 -4.78 -3.52 14.54
C ASN A 55 -4.73 -2.07 14.03
N TYR A 56 -3.59 -1.61 13.50
CA TYR A 56 -3.36 -0.20 13.13
C TYR A 56 -2.69 -0.11 11.76
N GLN A 57 -3.25 -0.83 10.79
CA GLN A 57 -2.68 -1.00 9.46
C GLN A 57 -3.52 -0.35 8.36
N PHE A 58 -4.74 0.10 8.66
CA PHE A 58 -5.65 0.73 7.71
C PHE A 58 -5.74 2.24 7.92
N SER A 59 -5.84 2.99 6.83
CA SER A 59 -6.12 4.42 6.83
C SER A 59 -7.16 4.76 5.76
N GLY A 60 -8.25 5.41 6.16
CA GLY A 60 -9.28 5.95 5.27
C GLY A 60 -9.22 7.48 5.11
N ASP A 61 -10.33 8.03 4.61
CA ASP A 61 -10.57 9.48 4.40
C ASP A 61 -9.56 10.14 3.43
N TRP A 62 -9.50 9.57 2.23
CA TRP A 62 -8.61 10.02 1.16
C TRP A 62 -9.38 10.65 0.01
N GLN A 63 -8.78 11.66 -0.63
CA GLN A 63 -9.10 11.97 -2.01
C GLN A 63 -8.34 10.97 -2.90
N ILE A 64 -9.06 10.25 -3.76
CA ILE A 64 -8.51 9.15 -4.55
C ILE A 64 -8.58 9.51 -6.04
N LEU A 65 -7.45 9.41 -6.73
CA LEU A 65 -7.40 9.43 -8.20
C LEU A 65 -7.53 7.99 -8.70
N HIS A 66 -8.41 7.79 -9.68
CA HIS A 66 -8.79 6.48 -10.22
C HIS A 66 -9.35 5.49 -9.17
N PRO A 67 -10.44 5.85 -8.44
CA PRO A 67 -11.01 5.04 -7.36
C PRO A 67 -11.63 3.71 -7.82
N ASP A 68 -11.74 3.47 -9.13
CA ASP A 68 -12.22 2.23 -9.72
C ASP A 68 -11.11 1.20 -9.94
N ARG A 69 -9.87 1.52 -9.55
CA ARG A 69 -8.69 0.66 -9.68
C ARG A 69 -8.15 0.29 -8.30
N THR A 70 -7.60 -0.92 -8.19
CA THR A 70 -6.89 -1.37 -7.00
C THR A 70 -5.44 -0.93 -7.06
N LEU A 71 -4.92 -0.35 -5.97
CA LEU A 71 -3.50 -0.09 -5.79
C LEU A 71 -2.86 -1.29 -5.11
N VAL A 72 -1.84 -1.89 -5.73
CA VAL A 72 -1.01 -2.91 -5.10
C VAL A 72 0.46 -2.66 -5.38
N GLY A 73 1.30 -2.80 -4.36
CA GLY A 73 2.74 -2.89 -4.53
C GLY A 73 3.51 -2.85 -3.21
N ARG A 74 4.83 -2.81 -3.29
CA ARG A 74 5.72 -2.84 -2.10
C ARG A 74 6.04 -1.43 -1.65
N ALA A 75 5.89 -1.13 -0.37
CA ALA A 75 6.09 0.22 0.13
C ALA A 75 7.56 0.67 -0.01
N VAL A 76 7.76 1.84 -0.63
CA VAL A 76 8.93 2.70 -0.45
C VAL A 76 8.47 3.90 0.34
N THR A 77 8.99 4.05 1.55
CA THR A 77 8.49 5.06 2.48
C THR A 77 9.38 6.29 2.52
N GLY A 78 8.78 7.46 2.72
CA GLY A 78 9.49 8.71 2.98
C GLY A 78 8.77 9.50 4.06
N VAL A 79 9.52 10.09 4.99
CA VAL A 79 8.97 10.94 6.06
C VAL A 79 9.54 12.33 6.00
N TYR A 80 8.66 13.32 6.05
CA TYR A 80 9.00 14.72 6.06
C TYR A 80 8.61 15.35 7.39
N VAL A 81 9.31 16.43 7.73
CA VAL A 81 8.99 17.30 8.87
C VAL A 81 8.97 18.75 8.40
N PRO A 82 8.36 19.68 9.15
CA PRO A 82 8.49 21.10 8.85
C PRO A 82 9.96 21.52 8.79
N THR A 83 10.30 22.37 7.82
CA THR A 83 11.69 22.83 7.66
C THR A 83 12.23 23.48 8.93
N ARG A 84 13.39 23.01 9.37
CA ARG A 84 14.25 23.67 10.36
C ARG A 84 15.58 23.99 9.68
N PRO A 85 16.09 25.23 9.70
CA PRO A 85 17.23 25.63 8.85
C PRO A 85 18.50 24.77 9.02
N ASP A 86 18.83 24.38 10.24
CA ASP A 86 20.00 23.55 10.53
C ASP A 86 19.79 22.08 10.13
N LEU A 87 18.57 21.56 10.25
CA LEU A 87 18.22 20.22 9.75
C LEU A 87 18.27 20.19 8.22
N GLU A 88 17.65 21.17 7.56
CA GLU A 88 17.66 21.29 6.10
C GLU A 88 19.08 21.40 5.56
N THR A 89 19.93 22.22 6.20
CA THR A 89 21.34 22.35 5.82
C THR A 89 22.08 21.01 5.91
N ALA A 90 21.86 20.25 7.00
CA ALA A 90 22.48 18.95 7.19
C ALA A 90 22.00 17.92 6.15
N VAL A 91 20.69 17.86 5.89
CA VAL A 91 20.09 16.92 4.92
C VAL A 91 20.54 17.25 3.50
N GLN A 92 20.63 18.53 3.12
CA GLN A 92 21.13 18.92 1.80
C GLN A 92 22.62 18.60 1.62
N ALA A 93 23.43 18.80 2.66
CA ALA A 93 24.85 18.43 2.61
C ALA A 93 25.03 16.91 2.46
N ASP A 94 24.28 16.11 3.22
CA ASP A 94 24.29 14.65 3.13
C ASP A 94 23.81 14.15 1.76
N GLY A 95 22.72 14.71 1.23
CA GLY A 95 22.23 14.40 -0.10
C GLY A 95 23.26 14.71 -1.19
N ALA A 96 23.95 15.84 -1.10
CA ALA A 96 25.02 16.21 -2.03
C ALA A 96 26.23 15.26 -1.96
N GLU A 97 26.62 14.83 -0.76
CA GLU A 97 27.70 13.84 -0.55
C GLU A 97 27.35 12.49 -1.20
N HIS A 98 26.08 12.09 -1.16
CA HIS A 98 25.58 10.87 -1.78
C HIS A 98 25.10 11.04 -3.23
N GLY A 99 25.39 12.18 -3.87
CA GLY A 99 25.11 12.42 -5.28
C GLY A 99 23.63 12.61 -5.64
N CYS A 100 22.78 12.92 -4.66
CA CYS A 100 21.37 13.24 -4.89
C CYS A 100 21.25 14.56 -5.67
N ILE A 101 20.33 14.60 -6.64
CA ILE A 101 20.11 15.76 -7.53
C ILE A 101 18.65 16.23 -7.40
N GLY A 102 18.45 17.54 -7.41
CA GLY A 102 17.12 18.14 -7.37
C GLY A 102 16.55 18.24 -5.96
N GLY A 103 15.22 18.30 -5.87
CA GLY A 103 14.51 18.41 -4.59
C GLY A 103 14.45 17.08 -3.84
N GLN A 104 14.29 17.13 -2.52
CA GLN A 104 14.27 15.92 -1.69
C GLN A 104 13.17 14.91 -2.08
N ASN A 105 12.08 15.38 -2.71
CA ASN A 105 11.05 14.51 -3.26
C ASN A 105 11.53 13.66 -4.45
N SER A 106 12.41 14.18 -5.32
CA SER A 106 12.99 13.36 -6.39
C SER A 106 13.92 12.28 -5.85
N TRP A 107 14.60 12.51 -4.72
CA TRP A 107 15.50 11.53 -4.13
C TRP A 107 14.77 10.24 -3.73
N VAL A 108 13.54 10.35 -3.20
CA VAL A 108 12.69 9.18 -2.89
C VAL A 108 12.20 8.50 -4.17
N ILE A 109 11.85 9.27 -5.20
CA ILE A 109 11.37 8.74 -6.49
C ILE A 109 12.49 7.99 -7.23
N ASP A 110 13.73 8.45 -7.08
CA ASP A 110 14.88 7.85 -7.75
C ASP A 110 15.16 6.43 -7.27
N THR A 111 14.80 6.08 -6.02
CA THR A 111 14.97 4.74 -5.45
C THR A 111 13.88 3.74 -5.86
N LEU A 112 12.82 4.17 -6.55
CA LEU A 112 11.69 3.29 -6.87
C LEU A 112 12.06 2.23 -7.91
N GLU A 113 11.58 1.02 -7.67
CA GLU A 113 11.70 -0.15 -8.54
C GLU A 113 10.31 -0.60 -9.07
N PRO A 114 10.26 -1.47 -10.10
CA PRO A 114 9.00 -2.02 -10.57
C PRO A 114 8.14 -2.63 -9.45
N ASN A 115 6.83 -2.38 -9.51
CA ASN A 115 5.83 -2.79 -8.51
C ASN A 115 6.01 -2.20 -7.09
N ASP A 116 6.84 -1.17 -6.91
CA ASP A 116 6.85 -0.38 -5.68
C ASP A 116 5.66 0.58 -5.62
N VAL A 117 5.18 0.91 -4.42
CA VAL A 117 4.26 2.02 -4.17
C VAL A 117 4.97 3.01 -3.26
N ILE A 118 5.05 4.26 -3.70
CA ILE A 118 5.64 5.32 -2.88
C ILE A 118 4.64 5.76 -1.81
N VAL A 119 5.06 5.74 -0.54
CA VAL A 119 4.24 6.03 0.63
C VAL A 119 4.88 7.15 1.44
N ILE A 120 4.29 8.34 1.43
CA ILE A 120 4.90 9.54 1.99
C ILE A 120 4.10 10.06 3.17
N ASP A 121 4.75 10.18 4.34
CA ASP A 121 4.28 11.00 5.43
C ASP A 121 4.75 12.44 5.20
N LEU A 122 3.80 13.30 4.80
CA LEU A 122 3.99 14.75 4.66
C LEU A 122 3.12 15.50 5.67
N PHE A 123 2.85 14.85 6.81
CA PHE A 123 2.15 15.37 7.98
C PHE A 123 0.82 16.07 7.65
N GLY A 124 0.12 15.62 6.61
CA GLY A 124 -1.15 16.14 6.14
C GLY A 124 -1.07 17.52 5.46
N LYS A 125 0.14 18.02 5.16
CA LYS A 125 0.34 19.35 4.57
C LYS A 125 -0.11 19.37 3.10
N VAL A 126 -1.09 20.21 2.78
CA VAL A 126 -1.56 20.42 1.40
C VAL A 126 -0.87 21.63 0.77
N LYS A 127 -1.09 22.83 1.32
CA LYS A 127 -0.41 24.05 0.86
C LYS A 127 1.09 24.00 1.17
N PHE A 128 1.91 24.15 0.13
CA PHE A 128 3.35 23.90 0.10
C PHE A 128 3.76 22.45 0.40
N GLY A 129 2.80 21.54 0.59
CA GLY A 129 3.05 20.11 0.78
C GLY A 129 2.67 19.30 -0.45
N THR A 130 2.91 19.84 -1.64
CA THR A 130 2.52 19.21 -2.90
C THR A 130 3.64 18.27 -3.37
N PHE A 131 3.64 17.02 -2.92
CA PHE A 131 4.75 16.08 -3.12
C PHE A 131 5.09 15.85 -4.59
N ALA A 132 4.05 15.61 -5.40
CA ALA A 132 4.16 15.35 -6.84
C ALA A 132 3.33 16.35 -7.66
N GLY A 133 3.87 16.69 -8.84
CA GLY A 133 3.14 17.27 -9.97
C GLY A 133 3.33 16.39 -11.21
N ASP A 134 2.97 16.90 -12.38
CA ASP A 134 2.94 16.14 -13.65
C ASP A 134 4.23 15.34 -13.95
N ASN A 135 5.38 16.01 -13.93
CA ASN A 135 6.67 15.37 -14.23
C ASN A 135 7.03 14.25 -13.23
N LEU A 136 6.77 14.48 -11.94
CA LEU A 136 7.11 13.53 -10.89
C LEU A 136 6.14 12.33 -10.91
N GLY A 137 4.86 12.58 -11.17
CA GLY A 137 3.87 11.51 -11.36
C GLY A 137 4.20 10.62 -12.55
N ASN A 138 4.63 11.20 -13.68
CA ASN A 138 5.11 10.43 -14.83
C ASN A 138 6.34 9.58 -14.49
N SER A 139 7.30 10.14 -13.74
CA SER A 139 8.50 9.39 -13.30
C SER A 139 8.13 8.22 -12.39
N ILE A 140 7.25 8.45 -11.40
CA ILE A 140 6.76 7.39 -10.50
C ILE A 140 6.12 6.28 -11.31
N TYR A 141 5.13 6.61 -12.16
CA TYR A 141 4.41 5.61 -12.94
C TYR A 141 5.31 4.87 -13.94
N ALA A 142 6.24 5.57 -14.59
CA ALA A 142 7.18 4.94 -15.52
C ALA A 142 8.15 3.96 -14.83
N LYS A 143 8.53 4.22 -13.59
CA LYS A 143 9.40 3.33 -12.79
C LYS A 143 8.64 2.15 -12.22
N THR A 144 7.43 2.37 -11.69
CA THR A 144 6.75 1.36 -10.87
C THR A 144 5.60 0.66 -11.56
N GLY A 145 4.88 1.35 -12.46
CA GLY A 145 3.62 0.89 -13.05
C GLY A 145 2.41 0.90 -12.09
N THR A 146 2.54 1.47 -10.89
CA THR A 146 1.56 1.34 -9.80
C THR A 146 0.87 2.68 -9.45
N GLY A 147 1.27 3.33 -8.34
CA GLY A 147 0.56 4.38 -7.63
C GLY A 147 1.35 5.00 -6.48
N MET A 148 0.70 5.93 -5.79
CA MET A 148 1.27 6.66 -4.66
C MET A 148 0.26 6.86 -3.52
N VAL A 149 0.77 6.88 -2.28
CA VAL A 149 0.03 7.25 -1.07
C VAL A 149 0.76 8.42 -0.45
N ILE A 150 0.19 9.61 -0.54
CA ILE A 150 0.79 10.85 -0.06
C ILE A 150 -0.10 11.40 1.06
N ASP A 151 0.36 11.30 2.31
CA ASP A 151 -0.28 11.96 3.45
C ASP A 151 0.03 13.47 3.46
N GLY A 152 -0.43 14.13 2.40
CA GLY A 152 -0.16 15.51 2.03
C GLY A 152 -0.83 15.86 0.70
N GLY A 153 -0.40 16.95 0.09
CA GLY A 153 -0.97 17.44 -1.17
C GLY A 153 -0.26 16.94 -2.42
N ILE A 154 -0.89 17.22 -3.56
CA ILE A 154 -0.26 17.18 -4.89
C ILE A 154 -0.60 18.48 -5.65
N ARG A 155 0.06 18.69 -6.78
CA ARG A 155 -0.24 19.76 -7.74
C ARG A 155 -0.46 19.19 -9.14
N ASP A 156 -0.86 20.02 -10.10
CA ASP A 156 -1.08 19.62 -11.49
C ASP A 156 -2.13 18.50 -11.67
N LEU A 157 -3.19 18.50 -10.84
CA LEU A 157 -4.21 17.44 -10.80
C LEU A 157 -4.75 17.06 -12.17
N GLN A 158 -5.05 18.05 -13.04
CA GLN A 158 -5.62 17.78 -14.35
C GLN A 158 -4.71 16.87 -15.19
N ARG A 159 -3.39 17.05 -15.13
CA ARG A 159 -2.42 16.23 -15.86
C ARG A 159 -2.15 14.91 -15.17
N LEU A 160 -2.06 14.92 -13.84
CA LEU A 160 -1.89 13.67 -13.07
C LEU A 160 -3.07 12.71 -13.28
N TYR A 161 -4.29 13.21 -13.47
CA TYR A 161 -5.46 12.38 -13.76
C TYR A 161 -5.42 11.71 -15.15
N GLU A 162 -4.56 12.17 -16.06
CA GLU A 162 -4.36 11.52 -17.37
C GLU A 162 -3.44 10.29 -17.25
N ILE A 163 -2.64 10.21 -16.18
CA ILE A 163 -1.77 9.07 -15.89
C ILE A 163 -2.62 8.01 -15.19
N PRO A 164 -2.67 6.74 -15.65
CA PRO A 164 -3.52 5.69 -15.08
C PRO A 164 -2.95 5.12 -13.76
N MET A 165 -2.56 6.01 -12.84
CA MET A 165 -1.84 5.76 -11.60
C MET A 165 -2.75 6.03 -10.39
N VAL A 166 -3.06 5.00 -9.61
CA VAL A 166 -3.92 5.15 -8.43
C VAL A 166 -3.19 5.99 -7.38
N SER A 167 -3.83 7.05 -6.89
CA SER A 167 -3.19 7.98 -5.96
C SER A 167 -4.10 8.33 -4.79
N TYR A 168 -3.59 8.20 -3.56
CA TYR A 168 -4.27 8.61 -2.34
C TYR A 168 -3.61 9.88 -1.81
N ILE A 169 -4.38 10.95 -1.65
CA ILE A 169 -3.89 12.29 -1.28
C ILE A 169 -4.83 12.95 -0.27
N ARG A 170 -4.33 13.96 0.45
CA ARG A 170 -5.15 14.83 1.32
C ARG A 170 -5.76 16.02 0.61
N GLY A 171 -5.19 16.44 -0.52
CA GLY A 171 -5.75 17.53 -1.29
C GLY A 171 -4.86 18.00 -2.43
N VAL A 172 -5.32 19.05 -3.11
CA VAL A 172 -4.64 19.63 -4.27
C VAL A 172 -4.43 21.12 -4.04
N ASP A 173 -3.23 21.61 -4.34
CA ASP A 173 -2.89 23.03 -4.25
C ASP A 173 -1.90 23.40 -5.38
N PRO A 174 -1.92 24.63 -5.93
CA PRO A 174 -1.02 25.02 -7.02
C PRO A 174 0.41 25.37 -6.57
N THR A 175 0.67 25.45 -5.26
CA THR A 175 2.02 25.76 -4.75
C THR A 175 3.02 24.67 -5.13
N ALA A 176 4.30 25.04 -5.18
CA ALA A 176 5.38 24.05 -5.21
C ALA A 176 5.66 23.56 -3.78
N ILE A 177 6.25 22.35 -3.67
CA ILE A 177 6.68 21.83 -2.38
C ILE A 177 7.68 22.80 -1.72
N ALA A 178 7.42 23.17 -0.47
CA ALA A 178 8.24 24.08 0.32
C ALA A 178 7.93 23.91 1.81
N ASP A 179 8.78 24.46 2.68
CA ASP A 179 8.66 24.40 4.15
C ASP A 179 8.60 22.98 4.72
N VAL A 180 9.20 22.02 4.01
CA VAL A 180 9.35 20.63 4.44
C VAL A 180 10.80 20.17 4.27
N THR A 181 11.23 19.24 5.12
CA THR A 181 12.54 18.60 5.06
C THR A 181 12.37 17.09 5.21
N LEU A 182 12.96 16.31 4.30
CA LEU A 182 13.01 14.85 4.30
C LEU A 182 13.91 14.38 5.45
N LEU A 183 13.37 13.53 6.30
CA LEU A 183 14.07 12.99 7.46
C LEU A 183 14.57 11.56 7.22
N GLY A 184 13.94 10.81 6.32
CA GLY A 184 14.39 9.46 5.98
C GLY A 184 13.65 8.85 4.79
N ILE A 185 14.36 7.95 4.09
CA ILE A 185 13.86 7.09 3.03
C ILE A 185 13.96 5.65 3.55
N ASN A 186 12.96 4.82 3.30
CA ASN A 186 12.90 3.45 3.82
C ASN A 186 13.00 3.39 5.35
N VAL A 187 12.23 4.24 6.02
CA VAL A 187 11.98 4.21 7.47
C VAL A 187 10.50 3.93 7.75
N PRO A 188 10.12 3.32 8.88
CA PRO A 188 8.72 3.22 9.25
C PRO A 188 8.06 4.60 9.34
N VAL A 189 6.87 4.73 8.76
CA VAL A 189 6.10 5.98 8.74
C VAL A 189 4.71 5.76 9.28
N ARG A 190 4.13 6.83 9.82
CA ARG A 190 2.71 6.85 10.17
C ARG A 190 1.96 7.54 9.03
N ILE A 191 0.91 6.90 8.55
CA ILE A 191 0.05 7.39 7.47
C ILE A 191 -1.35 7.63 8.02
N GLY A 192 -1.87 8.84 7.78
CA GLY A 192 -3.06 9.33 8.46
C GLY A 192 -2.85 9.46 9.95
N LEU A 193 -3.90 9.14 10.72
CA LEU A 193 -3.86 9.32 12.17
C LEU A 193 -3.29 8.10 12.91
N GLU A 194 -3.33 6.91 12.31
CA GLU A 194 -3.09 5.66 13.04
C GLU A 194 -2.30 4.59 12.28
N ALA A 195 -2.34 4.55 10.94
CA ALA A 195 -1.75 3.44 10.20
C ALA A 195 -0.21 3.49 10.23
N THR A 196 0.43 2.40 10.60
CA THR A 196 1.89 2.27 10.49
C THR A 196 2.24 1.50 9.22
N CYS A 197 3.06 2.11 8.37
CA CYS A 197 3.64 1.47 7.19
C CYS A 197 5.14 1.27 7.41
N VAL A 198 5.62 0.04 7.23
CA VAL A 198 7.03 -0.32 7.26
C VAL A 198 7.53 -0.49 5.82
N PRO A 199 8.80 -0.13 5.51
CA PRO A 199 9.36 -0.35 4.17
C PRO A 199 9.24 -1.82 3.73
N GLY A 200 8.68 -2.04 2.54
CA GLY A 200 8.42 -3.36 1.98
C GLY A 200 7.11 -4.03 2.44
N ASP A 201 6.29 -3.38 3.26
CA ASP A 201 4.88 -3.80 3.44
C ASP A 201 4.17 -3.81 2.08
N VAL A 202 3.23 -4.74 1.90
CA VAL A 202 2.34 -4.73 0.74
C VAL A 202 1.27 -3.68 0.98
N VAL A 203 1.26 -2.66 0.13
CA VAL A 203 0.20 -1.65 0.10
C VAL A 203 -0.96 -2.24 -0.70
N LEU A 204 -2.14 -2.33 -0.09
CA LEU A 204 -3.39 -2.63 -0.78
C LEU A 204 -4.32 -1.42 -0.62
N GLY A 205 -4.72 -0.82 -1.73
CA GLY A 205 -5.64 0.32 -1.73
C GLY A 205 -6.87 0.07 -2.58
N THR A 206 -8.04 0.37 -2.03
CA THR A 206 -9.33 0.38 -2.72
C THR A 206 -10.02 1.73 -2.51
N ARG A 207 -11.24 1.89 -3.02
CA ARG A 207 -12.08 3.07 -2.76
C ARG A 207 -12.36 3.35 -1.28
N GLU A 208 -12.17 2.38 -0.40
CA GLU A 208 -12.36 2.54 1.06
C GLU A 208 -11.16 3.21 1.73
N GLY A 209 -9.96 3.03 1.17
CA GLY A 209 -8.71 3.52 1.75
C GLY A 209 -7.54 2.60 1.44
N VAL A 210 -6.53 2.65 2.31
CA VAL A 210 -5.27 1.91 2.15
C VAL A 210 -5.00 1.07 3.39
N ILE A 211 -4.62 -0.19 3.20
CA ILE A 211 -4.12 -1.08 4.23
C ILE A 211 -2.67 -1.49 3.95
N PHE A 212 -1.85 -1.54 4.99
CA PHE A 212 -0.46 -1.97 4.94
C PHE A 212 -0.33 -3.38 5.51
N ILE A 213 -0.01 -4.33 4.65
CA ILE A 213 0.05 -5.75 4.98
C ILE A 213 1.52 -6.14 5.21
N PRO A 214 1.88 -6.65 6.40
CA PRO A 214 3.23 -7.15 6.65
C PRO A 214 3.62 -8.22 5.61
N PRO A 215 4.85 -8.18 5.06
CA PRO A 215 5.19 -8.97 3.88
C PRO A 215 5.11 -10.49 4.12
N HIS A 216 5.47 -10.94 5.32
CA HIS A 216 5.36 -12.35 5.75
C HIS A 216 3.91 -12.86 5.87
N LEU A 217 2.90 -11.97 5.82
CA LEU A 217 1.48 -12.33 5.83
C LEU A 217 0.83 -12.19 4.45
N ALA A 218 1.51 -11.60 3.47
CA ALA A 218 0.93 -11.28 2.17
C ALA A 218 0.38 -12.51 1.43
N GLU A 219 1.11 -13.64 1.47
CA GLU A 219 0.64 -14.89 0.88
C GLU A 219 -0.57 -15.46 1.62
N GLN A 220 -0.56 -15.43 2.96
CA GLN A 220 -1.68 -15.89 3.78
C GLN A 220 -2.95 -15.08 3.49
N VAL A 221 -2.84 -13.75 3.40
CA VAL A 221 -3.95 -12.86 3.05
C VAL A 221 -4.57 -13.25 1.71
N VAL A 222 -3.75 -13.48 0.69
CA VAL A 222 -4.24 -13.86 -0.63
C VAL A 222 -4.94 -15.22 -0.62
N ILE A 223 -4.36 -16.23 0.04
CA ILE A 223 -4.93 -17.58 0.12
C ILE A 223 -6.27 -17.56 0.86
N GLU A 224 -6.35 -16.86 1.99
CA GLU A 224 -7.59 -16.77 2.77
C GLU A 224 -8.65 -15.95 2.02
N SER A 225 -8.29 -14.86 1.35
CA SER A 225 -9.20 -14.10 0.49
C SER A 225 -9.74 -14.93 -0.68
N GLU A 226 -8.91 -15.77 -1.31
CA GLU A 226 -9.37 -16.69 -2.36
C GLU A 226 -10.43 -17.68 -1.84
N GLU A 227 -10.22 -18.25 -0.66
CA GLU A 227 -11.18 -19.15 -0.03
C GLU A 227 -12.48 -18.41 0.35
N THR A 228 -12.37 -17.21 0.93
CA THR A 228 -13.53 -16.36 1.28
C THR A 228 -14.34 -16.02 0.04
N ARG A 229 -13.72 -15.55 -1.04
CA ARG A 229 -14.43 -15.24 -2.29
C ARG A 229 -15.18 -16.45 -2.86
N MET A 230 -14.61 -17.65 -2.77
CA MET A 230 -15.30 -18.86 -3.22
C MET A 230 -16.53 -19.14 -2.36
N ARG A 231 -16.40 -19.03 -1.03
CA ARG A 231 -17.52 -19.20 -0.11
C ARG A 231 -18.61 -18.15 -0.33
N ASP A 232 -18.23 -16.89 -0.49
CA ASP A 232 -19.15 -15.78 -0.74
C ASP A 232 -19.86 -15.94 -2.08
N ALA A 233 -19.17 -16.36 -3.13
CA ALA A 233 -19.78 -16.59 -4.43
C ALA A 233 -20.88 -17.67 -4.35
N TRP A 234 -20.60 -18.78 -3.67
CA TRP A 234 -21.60 -19.83 -3.41
C TRP A 234 -22.74 -19.32 -2.52
N GLY A 235 -22.42 -18.68 -1.40
CA GLY A 235 -23.42 -18.14 -0.47
C GLY A 235 -24.36 -17.14 -1.15
N HIS A 236 -23.81 -16.19 -1.90
CA HIS A 236 -24.60 -15.24 -2.70
C HIS A 236 -25.47 -15.94 -3.74
N GLN A 237 -25.00 -17.03 -4.37
CA GLN A 237 -25.83 -17.81 -5.27
C GLN A 237 -27.01 -18.44 -4.53
N GLN A 238 -26.76 -19.12 -3.41
CA GLN A 238 -27.81 -19.76 -2.62
C GLN A 238 -28.83 -18.77 -2.07
N LEU A 239 -28.39 -17.56 -1.68
CA LEU A 239 -29.29 -16.49 -1.25
C LEU A 239 -30.16 -15.96 -2.40
N ARG A 240 -29.62 -15.81 -3.61
CA ARG A 240 -30.39 -15.39 -4.79
C ARG A 240 -31.40 -16.44 -5.21
N GLU A 241 -31.06 -17.72 -5.07
CA GLU A 241 -31.92 -18.86 -5.38
C GLU A 241 -32.98 -19.12 -4.29
N GLY A 242 -32.77 -18.59 -3.08
CA GLY A 242 -33.66 -18.76 -1.94
C GLY A 242 -33.54 -20.14 -1.26
N THR A 243 -32.45 -20.87 -1.54
CA THR A 243 -32.18 -22.20 -0.94
C THR A 243 -31.86 -22.07 0.55
N TYR A 244 -31.09 -21.04 0.92
CA TYR A 244 -30.73 -20.73 2.31
C TYR A 244 -31.09 -19.30 2.67
N THR A 245 -31.28 -19.06 3.97
CA THR A 245 -31.50 -17.72 4.53
C THR A 245 -30.16 -17.01 4.83
N PRO A 246 -30.15 -15.66 4.95
CA PRO A 246 -28.95 -14.93 5.34
C PRO A 246 -28.33 -15.44 6.64
N GLY A 247 -29.15 -15.72 7.66
CA GLY A 247 -28.68 -16.24 8.94
C GLY A 247 -28.09 -17.66 8.89
N GLU A 248 -28.38 -18.44 7.85
CA GLU A 248 -27.74 -19.74 7.62
C GLU A 248 -26.38 -19.59 6.93
N ILE A 249 -26.25 -18.63 6.00
CA ILE A 249 -25.00 -18.36 5.28
C ILE A 249 -23.98 -17.63 6.17
N ASP A 250 -24.41 -16.71 7.02
CA ASP A 250 -23.55 -15.86 7.86
C ASP A 250 -23.03 -16.54 9.13
N ARG A 251 -23.27 -17.84 9.30
CA ARG A 251 -22.83 -18.64 10.45
C ARG A 251 -21.96 -19.82 10.01
N GLU A 252 -21.48 -20.60 10.98
CA GLU A 252 -20.83 -21.87 10.70
C GLU A 252 -21.78 -22.79 9.90
N TRP A 253 -21.34 -23.19 8.71
CA TRP A 253 -22.12 -24.02 7.79
C TRP A 253 -22.30 -25.43 8.33
N THR A 254 -23.46 -26.02 8.05
CA THR A 254 -23.69 -27.43 8.42
C THR A 254 -22.83 -28.36 7.56
N PRO A 255 -22.64 -29.63 7.96
CA PRO A 255 -21.94 -30.61 7.14
C PRO A 255 -22.55 -30.76 5.73
N GLU A 256 -23.87 -30.63 5.62
CA GLU A 256 -24.60 -30.68 4.34
C GLU A 256 -24.24 -29.49 3.46
N MET A 257 -24.33 -28.26 3.98
CA MET A 257 -23.94 -27.04 3.26
C MET A 257 -22.47 -27.09 2.81
N THR A 258 -21.60 -27.61 3.68
CA THR A 258 -20.17 -27.78 3.36
C THR A 258 -19.97 -28.77 2.20
N ALA A 259 -20.71 -29.90 2.20
CA ALA A 259 -20.66 -30.86 1.12
C ALA A 259 -21.19 -30.29 -0.21
N GLU A 260 -22.28 -29.52 -0.16
CA GLU A 260 -22.84 -28.83 -1.33
C GLU A 260 -21.87 -27.80 -1.91
N PHE A 261 -21.22 -27.02 -1.04
CA PHE A 261 -20.17 -26.08 -1.44
C PHE A 261 -18.99 -26.78 -2.13
N GLU A 262 -18.49 -27.90 -1.59
CA GLU A 262 -17.37 -28.62 -2.20
C GLU A 262 -17.70 -29.17 -3.59
N VAL A 263 -18.93 -29.66 -3.79
CA VAL A 263 -19.41 -30.09 -5.12
C VAL A 263 -19.46 -28.89 -6.07
N TRP A 264 -20.01 -27.76 -5.62
CA TRP A 264 -20.06 -26.53 -6.42
C TRP A 264 -18.67 -26.01 -6.77
N ARG A 265 -17.74 -26.01 -5.81
CA ARG A 265 -16.34 -25.58 -5.98
C ARG A 265 -15.62 -26.36 -7.07
N GLN A 266 -15.81 -27.69 -7.10
CA GLN A 266 -15.22 -28.54 -8.14
C GLN A 266 -15.74 -28.21 -9.53
N GLN A 267 -17.01 -27.82 -9.66
CA GLN A 267 -17.60 -27.40 -10.93
C GLN A 267 -17.00 -26.07 -11.40
N GLN A 268 -16.90 -25.07 -10.51
CA GLN A 268 -16.31 -23.77 -10.84
C GLN A 268 -14.83 -23.85 -11.24
N THR A 269 -14.06 -24.70 -10.55
CA THR A 269 -12.63 -24.88 -10.86
C THR A 269 -12.41 -25.59 -12.20
N ALA A 270 -13.39 -26.34 -12.71
CA ALA A 270 -13.33 -26.95 -14.03
C ALA A 270 -13.63 -25.96 -15.17
N ASP A 271 -14.27 -24.82 -14.86
CA ASP A 271 -14.73 -23.82 -15.82
C ASP A 271 -13.80 -22.58 -15.92
N ASP A 272 -12.80 -22.43 -15.03
CA ASP A 272 -11.78 -21.38 -15.05
C ASP A 272 -10.38 -22.00 -15.37
N PRO A 273 -9.94 -22.01 -16.64
CA PRO A 273 -8.73 -22.71 -17.10
C PRO A 273 -7.39 -22.09 -16.67
#